data_AF-A0AAU2I668-F1
#
_entry.id   AF-A0AAU2I668-F1
#
_cell.length_a   1.000
_cell.length_b   1.000
_cell.length_c   1.000
_cell.angle_alpha   90.00
_cell.angle_beta   90.00
_cell.angle_gamma   90.00
#
_symmetry.space_group_name_H-M   'P 1'
#
loop_
_entity.id
_entity.type
_entity.pdbx_description
1 polymer ?
#
loop_
_entity_poly.entity_id
_entity_poly.type
_entity_poly.pdbx_seq_one_letter_code
_entity_poly.pdbx_strand_id
1 'polypeptide(L)'
;MRHAHEDPELLALVRRYVTPERRYMKLGGSLLRMRSPEYDRFARRLGEDAGVITANEIATLLEGGWRERRTAAWLVAVSRRTEFRERLGELLLASEVCCAGLAYCVTLASFGTPRDADLLVAYLDRYLRRPDLAYDQPVAMGAFLFIDLNLQADLAARFLSPGALWQQWLQGASHMQGTTHSATYLSLIRRLCAFVDECAEAS
;
A
#
# COMPACT_ATOMS: atom_id res chain seq x y z
N MET A 1 -5.30 8.81 17.02
CA MET A 1 -5.99 7.81 16.19
C MET A 1 -7.45 7.82 16.61
N ARG A 2 -8.40 7.90 15.67
CA ARG A 2 -9.83 7.83 15.99
C ARG A 2 -10.26 6.37 16.16
N HIS A 3 -11.21 6.13 17.06
CA HIS A 3 -11.75 4.81 17.31
C HIS A 3 -13.23 4.76 16.93
N ALA A 4 -13.59 3.78 16.09
CA ALA A 4 -14.94 3.69 15.53
C ALA A 4 -16.06 3.46 16.57
N HIS A 5 -15.74 3.03 17.80
CA HIS A 5 -16.74 2.88 18.85
C HIS A 5 -17.07 4.21 19.56
N GLU A 6 -16.24 5.23 19.36
CA GLU A 6 -16.35 6.56 19.99
C GLU A 6 -16.73 7.64 18.97
N ASP A 7 -16.56 7.38 17.67
CA ASP A 7 -16.85 8.28 16.57
C ASP A 7 -17.96 7.70 15.65
N PRO A 8 -19.21 8.21 15.73
CA PRO A 8 -20.33 7.76 14.91
C PRO A 8 -20.13 7.94 13.40
N GLU A 9 -19.40 8.99 12.98
CA GLU A 9 -19.08 9.24 11.58
C GLU A 9 -18.16 8.13 11.08
N LEU A 10 -17.06 7.88 11.80
CA LEU A 10 -16.13 6.79 11.47
C LEU A 10 -16.83 5.43 11.48
N LEU A 11 -17.73 5.17 12.44
CA LEU A 11 -18.48 3.92 12.51
C LEU A 11 -19.34 3.69 11.26
N ALA A 12 -20.01 4.73 10.76
CA ALA A 12 -20.81 4.65 9.54
C ALA A 12 -19.92 4.30 8.33
N LEU A 13 -18.76 4.93 8.21
CA LEU A 13 -17.79 4.64 7.14
C LEU A 13 -17.20 3.24 7.25
N VAL A 14 -16.94 2.75 8.47
CA VAL A 14 -16.48 1.37 8.71
C VAL A 14 -17.51 0.35 8.24
N ARG A 15 -18.80 0.59 8.53
CA ARG A 15 -19.90 -0.27 8.08
C ARG A 15 -20.05 -0.25 6.57
N ARG A 16 -19.89 0.91 5.95
CA ARG A 16 -20.07 1.09 4.50
C ARG A 16 -18.89 0.60 3.67
N TYR A 17 -17.66 0.93 4.05
CA TYR A 17 -16.49 0.76 3.20
C TYR A 17 -15.52 -0.31 3.69
N VAL A 18 -15.39 -0.53 5.00
CA VAL A 18 -14.30 -1.35 5.57
C VAL A 18 -14.72 -2.80 5.80
N THR A 19 -15.90 -3.00 6.41
CA THR A 19 -16.39 -4.30 6.86
C THR A 19 -17.23 -5.12 5.89
N PRO A 20 -17.85 -4.60 4.79
CA PRO A 20 -18.62 -5.41 3.88
C PRO A 20 -17.82 -6.64 3.41
N GLU A 21 -18.38 -7.83 3.61
CA GLU A 21 -17.76 -9.12 3.27
C GLU A 21 -16.31 -9.28 3.80
N ARG A 22 -15.99 -8.62 4.93
CA ARG A 22 -14.64 -8.55 5.50
C ARG A 22 -13.60 -8.01 4.50
N ARG A 23 -13.97 -7.00 3.69
CA ARG A 23 -13.11 -6.37 2.66
C ARG A 23 -11.68 -6.11 3.14
N TYR A 24 -11.50 -5.52 4.32
CA TYR A 24 -10.15 -5.22 4.85
C TYR A 24 -9.21 -6.44 4.95
N MET A 25 -9.74 -7.67 5.08
CA MET A 25 -8.97 -8.92 5.10
C MET A 25 -8.57 -9.40 3.69
N LYS A 26 -9.33 -8.98 2.69
CA LYS A 26 -9.18 -9.35 1.29
C LYS A 26 -8.14 -8.47 0.57
N LEU A 27 -8.06 -7.20 0.97
CA LEU A 27 -7.14 -6.18 0.41
C LEU A 27 -5.66 -6.48 0.74
N GLY A 28 -4.90 -6.97 -0.24
CA GLY A 28 -3.50 -7.37 -0.12
C GLY A 28 -3.23 -8.70 -0.83
N GLY A 29 -2.28 -9.51 -0.34
CA GLY A 29 -1.92 -10.79 -0.98
C GLY A 29 -3.05 -11.83 -1.07
N SER A 30 -4.08 -11.75 -0.21
CA SER A 30 -5.25 -12.64 -0.27
C SER A 30 -6.09 -12.43 -1.53
N LEU A 31 -6.13 -11.20 -2.04
CA LEU A 31 -6.77 -10.84 -3.30
C LEU A 31 -6.30 -11.73 -4.45
N LEU A 32 -4.99 -11.93 -4.56
CA LEU A 32 -4.35 -12.67 -5.65
C LEU A 32 -4.65 -14.17 -5.65
N ARG A 33 -5.37 -14.67 -4.65
CA ARG A 33 -5.79 -16.07 -4.50
C ARG A 33 -7.28 -16.27 -4.77
N MET A 34 -8.04 -15.18 -4.95
CA MET A 34 -9.46 -15.27 -5.30
C MET A 34 -9.65 -15.83 -6.71
N ARG A 35 -10.81 -16.43 -6.94
CA ARG A 35 -11.21 -16.97 -8.24
C ARG A 35 -12.54 -16.35 -8.64
N SER A 36 -12.81 -16.27 -9.94
CA SER A 36 -14.14 -15.91 -10.43
C SER A 36 -15.17 -16.96 -9.97
N PRO A 37 -16.41 -16.56 -9.62
CA PRO A 37 -16.98 -15.21 -9.75
C PRO A 37 -16.78 -14.28 -8.53
N GLU A 38 -16.08 -14.74 -7.48
CA GLU A 38 -15.84 -13.91 -6.28
C GLU A 38 -14.94 -12.71 -6.61
N TYR A 39 -13.86 -12.95 -7.37
CA TYR A 39 -12.91 -11.93 -7.79
C TYR A 39 -13.60 -10.77 -8.52
N ASP A 40 -14.35 -11.07 -9.58
CA ASP A 40 -15.03 -10.07 -10.43
C ASP A 40 -16.03 -9.23 -9.62
N ARG A 41 -16.77 -9.88 -8.70
CA ARG A 41 -17.71 -9.18 -7.81
C ARG A 41 -16.97 -8.24 -6.86
N PHE A 42 -15.82 -8.68 -6.33
CA PHE A 42 -15.02 -7.89 -5.41
C PHE A 42 -14.41 -6.67 -6.10
N ALA A 43 -13.83 -6.86 -7.30
CA ALA A 43 -13.27 -5.79 -8.11
C ALA A 43 -14.31 -4.71 -8.42
N ARG A 44 -15.46 -5.11 -8.99
CA ARG A 44 -16.55 -4.19 -9.32
C ARG A 44 -17.03 -3.39 -8.12
N ARG A 45 -17.30 -4.04 -6.98
CA ARG A 45 -17.78 -3.33 -5.77
C ARG A 45 -16.73 -2.39 -5.19
N LEU A 46 -15.44 -2.71 -5.32
CA LEU A 46 -14.39 -1.80 -4.87
C LEU A 46 -14.32 -0.57 -5.78
N GLY A 47 -14.47 -0.76 -7.10
CA GLY A 47 -14.59 0.32 -8.09
C GLY A 47 -15.79 1.24 -7.81
N GLU A 48 -16.99 0.66 -7.67
CA GLU A 48 -18.22 1.39 -7.33
C GLU A 48 -18.05 2.25 -6.06
N ASP A 49 -17.49 1.68 -4.99
CA ASP A 49 -17.25 2.41 -3.75
C ASP A 49 -16.18 3.50 -3.90
N ALA A 50 -15.13 3.25 -4.70
CA ALA A 50 -14.09 4.23 -4.98
C ALA A 50 -14.63 5.41 -5.81
N GLY A 51 -15.60 5.16 -6.70
CA GLY A 51 -16.26 6.19 -7.49
C GLY A 51 -17.16 7.12 -6.68
N VAL A 52 -17.75 6.64 -5.58
CA VAL A 52 -18.72 7.43 -4.78
C VAL A 52 -18.16 7.98 -3.47
N ILE A 53 -17.08 7.42 -2.93
CA ILE A 53 -16.49 7.92 -1.68
C ILE A 53 -15.91 9.34 -1.87
N THR A 54 -16.16 10.22 -0.91
CA THR A 54 -15.70 11.60 -0.92
C THR A 54 -14.32 11.75 -0.30
N ALA A 55 -13.64 12.87 -0.59
CA ALA A 55 -12.35 13.19 0.02
C ALA A 55 -12.42 13.29 1.55
N ASN A 56 -13.50 13.86 2.11
CA ASN A 56 -13.68 13.95 3.56
C ASN A 56 -13.79 12.55 4.19
N GLU A 57 -14.57 11.66 3.60
CA GLU A 57 -14.72 10.28 4.10
C GLU A 57 -13.40 9.51 4.04
N ILE A 58 -12.59 9.70 2.98
CA ILE A 58 -11.23 9.15 2.90
C ILE A 58 -10.36 9.69 4.04
N ALA A 59 -10.37 11.02 4.27
CA ALA A 59 -9.60 11.64 5.34
C ALA A 59 -10.00 11.06 6.71
N THR A 60 -11.30 10.96 7.01
CA THR A 60 -11.83 10.36 8.24
C THR A 60 -11.36 8.91 8.41
N LEU A 61 -11.39 8.08 7.36
CA LEU A 61 -10.89 6.70 7.42
C LEU A 61 -9.37 6.64 7.65
N LEU A 62 -8.59 7.56 7.08
CA LEU A 62 -7.13 7.63 7.27
C LEU A 62 -6.73 8.01 8.72
N GLU A 63 -7.64 8.59 9.50
CA GLU A 63 -7.43 8.87 10.93
C GLU A 63 -7.72 7.66 11.85
N GLY A 64 -8.35 6.62 11.30
CA GLY A 64 -8.70 5.39 12.00
C GLY A 64 -7.53 4.43 12.24
N GLY A 65 -7.87 3.18 12.55
CA GLY A 65 -6.92 2.08 12.76
C GLY A 65 -6.43 1.46 11.45
N TRP A 66 -5.69 0.35 11.57
CA TRP A 66 -5.06 -0.26 10.40
C TRP A 66 -6.06 -0.76 9.34
N ARG A 67 -7.27 -1.15 9.74
CA ARG A 67 -8.30 -1.68 8.81
C ARG A 67 -8.86 -0.55 7.96
N GLU A 68 -9.18 0.55 8.62
CA GLU A 68 -9.72 1.77 8.04
C GLU A 68 -8.70 2.38 7.08
N ARG A 69 -7.46 2.58 7.55
CA ARG A 69 -6.37 3.14 6.73
C ARG A 69 -6.05 2.26 5.52
N ARG A 70 -6.00 0.93 5.70
CA ARG A 70 -5.81 -0.02 4.59
C ARG A 70 -6.89 0.15 3.55
N THR A 71 -8.17 0.12 3.94
CA THR A 71 -9.28 0.27 3.00
C THR A 71 -9.25 1.62 2.30
N ALA A 72 -9.01 2.72 3.02
CA ALA A 72 -8.93 4.05 2.45
C ALA A 72 -7.84 4.17 1.38
N ALA A 73 -6.65 3.63 1.65
CA ALA A 73 -5.56 3.62 0.67
C ALA A 73 -5.94 2.91 -0.64
N TRP A 74 -6.61 1.76 -0.55
CA TRP A 74 -7.10 1.07 -1.75
C TRP A 74 -8.16 1.86 -2.52
N LEU A 75 -9.09 2.53 -1.82
CA LEU A 75 -10.08 3.39 -2.48
C LEU A 75 -9.40 4.59 -3.15
N VAL A 76 -8.37 5.18 -2.53
CA VAL A 76 -7.55 6.25 -3.12
C VAL A 76 -6.84 5.77 -4.39
N ALA A 77 -6.24 4.57 -4.36
CA ALA A 77 -5.55 4.00 -5.50
C ALA A 77 -6.51 3.80 -6.69
N VAL A 78 -7.65 3.15 -6.45
CA VAL A 78 -8.65 2.85 -7.49
C VAL A 78 -9.27 4.13 -8.07
N SER A 79 -9.57 5.12 -7.23
CA SER A 79 -10.12 6.40 -7.66
C SER A 79 -9.09 7.41 -8.16
N ARG A 80 -7.80 7.05 -8.22
CA ARG A 80 -6.68 7.92 -8.67
C ARG A 80 -6.59 9.27 -7.93
N ARG A 81 -6.97 9.30 -6.66
CA ARG A 81 -7.01 10.53 -5.84
C ARG A 81 -5.63 10.97 -5.35
N THR A 82 -4.84 11.54 -6.26
CA THR A 82 -3.46 11.96 -5.98
C THR A 82 -3.33 13.07 -4.93
N GLU A 83 -4.42 13.75 -4.55
CA GLU A 83 -4.45 14.72 -3.46
C GLU A 83 -4.05 14.11 -2.09
N PHE A 84 -4.17 12.79 -1.93
CA PHE A 84 -3.77 12.08 -0.70
C PHE A 84 -2.31 11.59 -0.72
N ARG A 85 -1.54 11.84 -1.79
CA ARG A 85 -0.17 11.35 -1.97
C ARG A 85 0.72 11.63 -0.76
N GLU A 86 0.85 12.89 -0.39
CA GLU A 86 1.71 13.31 0.72
C GLU A 86 1.26 12.68 2.03
N ARG A 87 -0.05 12.65 2.28
CA ARG A 87 -0.63 12.05 3.48
C ARG A 87 -0.31 10.56 3.59
N LEU A 88 -0.39 9.81 2.48
CA LEU A 88 -0.04 8.39 2.47
C LEU A 88 1.47 8.17 2.68
N GLY A 89 2.31 9.03 2.12
CA GLY A 89 3.76 9.04 2.36
C GLY A 89 4.11 9.28 3.83
N GLU A 90 3.48 10.27 4.47
CA GLU A 90 3.62 10.53 5.91
C GLU A 90 3.22 9.32 6.76
N LEU A 91 2.06 8.74 6.48
CA LEU A 91 1.55 7.58 7.22
C LEU A 91 2.45 6.35 7.05
N LEU A 92 3.00 6.15 5.86
CA LEU A 92 4.00 5.11 5.60
C LEU A 92 5.27 5.37 6.42
N LEU A 93 5.84 6.57 6.33
CA LEU A 93 7.05 6.93 7.06
C LEU A 93 6.88 6.84 8.59
N ALA A 94 5.72 7.19 9.10
CA ALA A 94 5.42 7.13 10.53
C ALA A 94 5.33 5.68 11.05
N SER A 95 4.94 4.71 10.20
CA SER A 95 4.85 3.28 10.55
C SER A 95 4.06 2.99 11.84
N GLU A 96 3.06 3.81 12.16
CA GLU A 96 2.34 3.78 13.46
C GLU A 96 1.42 2.56 13.61
N VAL A 97 1.00 1.96 12.49
CA VAL A 97 0.04 0.85 12.48
C VAL A 97 0.58 -0.30 11.66
N CYS A 98 0.38 -1.52 12.16
CA CYS A 98 0.69 -2.71 11.40
C CYS A 98 -0.25 -2.85 10.19
N CYS A 99 0.13 -3.69 9.22
CA CYS A 99 -0.76 -4.16 8.16
C CYS A 99 -1.28 -3.12 7.14
N ALA A 100 -0.95 -1.83 7.26
CA ALA A 100 -1.37 -0.80 6.30
C ALA A 100 -0.29 -0.46 5.26
N GLY A 101 0.99 -0.70 5.54
CA GLY A 101 2.09 -0.21 4.69
C GLY A 101 2.07 -0.75 3.26
N LEU A 102 1.73 -2.03 3.05
CA LEU A 102 1.50 -2.57 1.70
C LEU A 102 0.47 -1.75 0.90
N ALA A 103 -0.64 -1.31 1.54
CA ALA A 103 -1.67 -0.56 0.84
C ALA A 103 -1.17 0.83 0.42
N TYR A 104 -0.39 1.50 1.28
CA TYR A 104 0.25 2.77 0.92
C TYR A 104 1.26 2.60 -0.22
N CYS A 105 2.08 1.55 -0.15
CA CYS A 105 3.07 1.23 -1.19
C CYS A 105 2.40 0.95 -2.55
N VAL A 106 1.31 0.17 -2.58
CA VAL A 106 0.53 -0.06 -3.81
C VAL A 106 -0.07 1.24 -4.33
N THR A 107 -0.60 2.10 -3.45
CA THR A 107 -1.20 3.37 -3.87
C THR A 107 -0.18 4.28 -4.53
N LEU A 108 0.98 4.49 -3.89
CA LEU A 108 2.08 5.29 -4.44
C LEU A 108 2.63 4.68 -5.74
N ALA A 109 2.79 3.35 -5.80
CA ALA A 109 3.20 2.65 -7.01
C ALA A 109 2.19 2.81 -8.16
N SER A 110 0.89 2.85 -7.87
CA SER A 110 -0.17 3.06 -8.86
C SER A 110 -0.22 4.48 -9.40
N PHE A 111 0.29 5.47 -8.66
CA PHE A 111 0.47 6.84 -9.15
C PHE A 111 1.73 6.97 -10.00
N GLY A 112 2.82 6.29 -9.61
CA GLY A 112 3.97 6.03 -10.46
C GLY A 112 4.79 7.25 -10.86
N THR A 113 4.71 8.36 -10.12
CA THR A 113 5.47 9.59 -10.43
C THR A 113 6.81 9.63 -9.70
N PRO A 114 7.76 10.49 -10.12
CA PRO A 114 9.00 10.72 -9.37
C PRO A 114 8.75 11.11 -7.90
N ARG A 115 7.68 11.86 -7.63
CA ARG A 115 7.32 12.24 -6.25
C ARG A 115 6.91 11.03 -5.41
N ASP A 116 6.21 10.05 -5.99
CA ASP A 116 5.85 8.81 -5.30
C ASP A 116 7.09 7.98 -4.98
N ALA A 117 8.08 7.97 -5.88
CA ALA A 117 9.38 7.36 -5.64
C ALA A 117 10.13 8.04 -4.47
N ASP A 118 10.14 9.37 -4.39
CA ASP A 118 10.77 10.11 -3.29
C ASP A 118 10.19 9.72 -1.91
N LEU A 119 8.87 9.53 -1.83
CA LEU A 119 8.21 9.12 -0.59
C LEU A 119 8.62 7.70 -0.17
N LEU A 120 8.74 6.78 -1.13
CA LEU A 120 9.24 5.42 -0.87
C LEU A 120 10.73 5.43 -0.50
N VAL A 121 11.54 6.26 -1.15
CA VAL A 121 12.96 6.46 -0.83
C VAL A 121 13.12 6.95 0.60
N ALA A 122 12.32 7.94 1.04
CA ALA A 122 12.37 8.44 2.42
C ALA A 122 12.07 7.34 3.45
N TYR A 123 11.09 6.48 3.17
CA TYR A 123 10.80 5.30 3.99
C TYR A 123 11.98 4.32 4.03
N LEU A 124 12.50 3.93 2.86
CA LEU A 124 13.59 2.97 2.72
C LEU A 124 14.87 3.46 3.38
N ASP A 125 15.21 4.74 3.21
CA ASP A 125 16.35 5.35 3.90
C ASP A 125 16.22 5.18 5.42
N ARG A 126 15.05 5.46 5.98
CA ARG A 126 14.85 5.33 7.44
C ARG A 126 14.91 3.89 7.92
N TYR A 127 14.18 2.99 7.27
CA TYR A 127 13.90 1.66 7.84
C TYR A 127 14.83 0.54 7.36
N LEU A 128 15.59 0.72 6.27
CA LEU A 128 16.67 -0.22 5.93
C LEU A 128 17.84 -0.13 6.91
N ARG A 129 18.02 1.00 7.58
CA ARG A 129 19.01 1.17 8.67
C ARG A 129 18.57 0.54 9.99
N ARG A 130 17.37 -0.06 10.03
CA ARG A 130 16.75 -0.68 11.22
C ARG A 130 16.45 -2.16 10.97
N PRO A 131 17.50 -3.00 10.90
CA PRO A 131 17.33 -4.45 10.68
C PRO A 131 16.63 -5.16 11.85
N ASP A 132 16.47 -4.48 13.00
CA ASP A 132 15.70 -4.94 14.15
C ASP A 132 14.18 -4.84 13.95
N LEU A 133 13.71 -4.08 12.95
CA LEU A 133 12.29 -3.83 12.70
C LEU A 133 11.78 -4.62 11.49
N ALA A 134 10.85 -5.54 11.74
CA ALA A 134 10.13 -6.33 10.73
C ALA A 134 8.91 -5.56 10.17
N TYR A 135 9.14 -4.45 9.46
CA TYR A 135 8.08 -3.62 8.91
C TYR A 135 7.86 -3.90 7.40
N ASP A 136 7.53 -2.86 6.65
CA ASP A 136 7.14 -2.89 5.25
C ASP A 136 8.33 -2.66 4.30
N GLN A 137 9.59 -2.74 4.77
CA GLN A 137 10.79 -2.54 3.93
C GLN A 137 10.76 -3.37 2.64
N PRO A 138 10.37 -4.67 2.66
CA PRO A 138 10.37 -5.47 1.43
C PRO A 138 9.30 -5.04 0.42
N VAL A 139 8.10 -4.67 0.89
CA VAL A 139 7.03 -4.19 0.01
C VAL A 139 7.32 -2.78 -0.50
N ALA A 140 7.92 -1.91 0.31
CA ALA A 140 8.36 -0.59 -0.10
C ALA A 140 9.47 -0.67 -1.15
N MET A 141 10.42 -1.61 -1.00
CA MET A 141 11.44 -1.88 -2.00
C MET A 141 10.83 -2.37 -3.32
N GLY A 142 9.88 -3.32 -3.25
CA GLY A 142 9.16 -3.79 -4.43
C GLY A 142 8.39 -2.68 -5.16
N ALA A 143 7.77 -1.76 -4.40
CA ALA A 143 7.04 -0.63 -4.95
C ALA A 143 7.97 0.38 -5.61
N PHE A 144 9.09 0.69 -4.95
CA PHE A 144 10.09 1.60 -5.50
C PHE A 144 10.70 1.06 -6.80
N LEU A 145 11.04 -0.23 -6.84
CA LEU A 145 11.52 -0.90 -8.05
C LEU A 145 10.50 -0.86 -9.19
N PHE A 146 9.21 -1.01 -8.88
CA PHE A 146 8.16 -0.92 -9.88
C PHE A 146 8.11 0.48 -10.51
N ILE A 147 8.17 1.53 -9.70
CA ILE A 147 8.19 2.92 -10.20
C ILE A 147 9.48 3.19 -10.99
N ASP A 148 10.64 2.81 -10.44
CA ASP A 148 11.95 3.06 -11.07
C ASP A 148 12.07 2.42 -12.45
N LEU A 149 11.58 1.18 -12.62
CA LEU A 149 11.53 0.50 -13.91
C LEU A 149 10.62 1.21 -14.91
N ASN A 150 9.47 1.72 -14.46
CA ASN A 150 8.52 2.41 -15.33
C ASN A 150 9.01 3.82 -15.72
N LEU A 151 9.77 4.48 -14.84
CA LEU A 151 10.40 5.77 -15.11
C LEU A 151 11.73 5.64 -15.88
N GLN A 152 12.31 4.44 -15.93
CA GLN A 152 13.64 4.16 -16.51
C GLN A 152 14.74 5.05 -15.91
N ALA A 153 14.67 5.28 -14.59
CA ALA A 153 15.48 6.30 -13.92
C ALA A 153 16.75 5.75 -13.23
N ASP A 154 16.89 4.43 -13.09
CA ASP A 154 18.01 3.74 -12.40
C ASP A 154 18.26 4.25 -10.97
N LEU A 155 17.22 4.73 -10.31
CA LEU A 155 17.26 5.23 -8.94
C LEU A 155 17.48 4.09 -7.94
N ALA A 156 17.14 2.84 -8.30
CA ALA A 156 17.29 1.70 -7.42
C ALA A 156 18.74 1.28 -7.15
N ALA A 157 19.69 1.68 -8.00
CA ALA A 157 21.10 1.38 -7.81
C ALA A 157 21.59 1.77 -6.41
N ARG A 158 21.14 2.92 -5.87
CA ARG A 158 21.55 3.41 -4.54
C ARG A 158 21.25 2.46 -3.38
N PHE A 159 20.25 1.61 -3.52
CA PHE A 159 19.88 0.64 -2.48
C PHE A 159 20.35 -0.77 -2.80
N LEU A 160 20.48 -1.13 -4.09
CA LEU A 160 20.76 -2.48 -4.55
C LEU A 160 22.23 -2.74 -4.90
N SER A 161 23.07 -1.71 -5.07
CA SER A 161 24.50 -1.89 -5.33
C SER A 161 25.16 -2.77 -4.25
N PRO A 162 26.23 -3.50 -4.57
CA PRO A 162 26.98 -4.27 -3.58
C PRO A 162 27.39 -3.40 -2.38
N GLY A 163 27.07 -3.87 -1.18
CA GLY A 163 27.32 -3.16 0.08
C GLY A 163 26.31 -2.04 0.40
N ALA A 164 25.29 -1.81 -0.42
CA ALA A 164 24.26 -0.81 -0.14
C ALA A 164 23.25 -1.26 0.93
N LEU A 165 22.37 -0.34 1.33
CA LEU A 165 21.46 -0.52 2.47
C LEU A 165 20.58 -1.76 2.37
N TRP A 166 20.17 -2.19 1.17
CA TRP A 166 19.37 -3.41 1.02
C TRP A 166 20.15 -4.66 1.45
N GLN A 167 21.40 -4.80 0.98
CA GLN A 167 22.24 -5.93 1.34
C GLN A 167 22.62 -5.89 2.83
N GLN A 168 22.92 -4.70 3.36
CA GLN A 168 23.22 -4.53 4.80
C GLN A 168 22.01 -4.92 5.66
N TRP A 169 20.81 -4.49 5.27
CA TRP A 169 19.57 -4.83 5.98
C TRP A 169 19.32 -6.34 5.94
N LEU A 170 19.48 -7.00 4.79
CA LEU A 170 19.33 -8.47 4.66
C LEU A 170 20.26 -9.26 5.59
N GLN A 171 21.49 -8.77 5.79
CA GLN A 171 22.45 -9.39 6.70
C GLN A 171 22.04 -9.24 8.17
N GLY A 172 21.50 -8.08 8.55
CA GLY A 172 21.05 -7.81 9.92
C GLY A 172 19.67 -8.38 10.25
N ALA A 173 18.78 -8.50 9.27
CA ALA A 173 17.39 -8.92 9.43
C ALA A 173 17.25 -10.43 9.23
N SER A 174 17.98 -11.24 10.02
CA SER A 174 17.98 -12.71 9.90
C SER A 174 16.58 -13.33 10.00
N HIS A 175 15.72 -12.74 10.82
CA HIS A 175 14.32 -13.12 10.97
C HIS A 175 13.46 -12.91 9.70
N MET A 176 13.93 -12.10 8.75
CA MET A 176 13.25 -11.81 7.47
C MET A 176 13.79 -12.65 6.30
N GLN A 177 14.89 -13.39 6.45
CA GLN A 177 15.61 -14.04 5.32
C GLN A 177 14.74 -14.97 4.46
N GLY A 178 13.72 -15.62 5.03
CA GLY A 178 12.77 -16.46 4.26
C GLY A 178 11.72 -15.70 3.44
N THR A 179 11.62 -14.38 3.61
CA THR A 179 10.60 -13.54 2.99
C THR A 179 11.15 -12.55 1.96
N THR A 180 12.47 -12.37 1.84
CA THR A 180 13.04 -11.11 1.30
C THR A 180 13.67 -11.20 -0.09
N HIS A 181 13.00 -11.81 -1.05
CA HIS A 181 13.39 -11.66 -2.45
C HIS A 181 12.71 -10.42 -3.04
N SER A 182 13.47 -9.37 -3.35
CA SER A 182 12.94 -8.12 -3.93
C SER A 182 12.14 -8.37 -5.22
N ALA A 183 12.55 -9.35 -6.03
CA ALA A 183 11.81 -9.81 -7.21
C ALA A 183 10.39 -10.33 -6.88
N THR A 184 10.21 -10.99 -5.74
CA THR A 184 8.90 -11.46 -5.28
C THR A 184 7.99 -10.28 -4.95
N TYR A 185 8.52 -9.25 -4.27
CA TYR A 185 7.73 -8.07 -3.92
C TYR A 185 7.47 -7.15 -5.10
N LEU A 186 8.41 -7.03 -6.05
CA LEU A 186 8.15 -6.36 -7.33
C LEU A 186 6.99 -7.03 -8.08
N SER A 187 7.01 -8.37 -8.17
CA SER A 187 5.93 -9.15 -8.79
C SER A 187 4.59 -8.97 -8.06
N LEU A 188 4.62 -8.97 -6.71
CA LEU A 188 3.45 -8.69 -5.89
C LEU A 188 2.87 -7.30 -6.20
N ILE A 189 3.70 -6.25 -6.17
CA ILE A 189 3.24 -4.88 -6.42
C ILE A 189 2.68 -4.74 -7.84
N ARG A 190 3.36 -5.30 -8.85
CA ARG A 190 2.88 -5.29 -10.23
C ARG A 190 1.48 -5.88 -10.35
N ARG A 191 1.24 -7.05 -9.73
CA ARG A 191 -0.08 -7.71 -9.76
C ARG A 191 -1.16 -6.92 -9.00
N LEU A 192 -0.79 -6.30 -7.88
CA LEU A 192 -1.72 -5.47 -7.10
C LEU A 192 -2.06 -4.16 -7.83
N CYS A 193 -1.10 -3.53 -8.52
CA CYS A 193 -1.35 -2.35 -9.35
C CYS A 193 -2.25 -2.71 -10.55
N ALA A 194 -2.02 -3.85 -11.21
CA ALA A 194 -2.89 -4.31 -12.28
C ALA A 194 -4.35 -4.52 -11.82
N PHE A 195 -4.55 -5.00 -10.59
CA PHE A 195 -5.90 -5.07 -10.01
C PHE A 195 -6.50 -3.69 -9.70
N VAL A 196 -5.69 -2.72 -9.27
CA VAL A 196 -6.14 -1.32 -9.11
C VAL A 196 -6.65 -0.79 -10.44
N ASP A 197 -5.90 -1.02 -11.52
CA ASP A 197 -6.27 -0.61 -12.89
C ASP A 197 -7.60 -1.27 -13.32
N GLU A 198 -7.75 -2.59 -13.11
CA GLU A 198 -8.98 -3.32 -13.41
C GLU A 198 -10.21 -2.78 -12.65
N CYS A 199 -10.05 -2.47 -11.35
CA CYS A 199 -11.14 -1.89 -10.57
C CYS A 199 -11.54 -0.51 -11.10
N ALA A 200 -10.57 0.31 -11.51
CA ALA A 200 -10.82 1.64 -12.04
C ALA A 200 -11.58 1.59 -13.39
N GLU A 201 -11.31 0.58 -14.22
CA GLU A 201 -12.01 0.36 -15.50
C GLU A 201 -13.42 -0.20 -15.33
N ALA A 202 -13.69 -0.90 -14.22
CA ALA A 202 -15.00 -1.49 -13.91
C ALA A 202 -15.99 -0.53 -13.21
N SER A 203 -15.58 0.74 -13.00
CA SER A 203 -16.31 1.76 -12.23
C SER A 203 -17.20 2.65 -13.09
#